data_AF-A0A920P3R8-F1
#
_entry.id   AF-A0A920P3R8-F1
#
_cell.length_a   1.000
_cell.length_b   1.000
_cell.length_c   1.000
_cell.angle_alpha   90.00
_cell.angle_beta   90.00
_cell.angle_gamma   90.00
#
_symmetry.space_group_name_H-M   'P 1'
#
loop_
_entity.id
_entity.type
_entity.pdbx_description
1 polymer ?
#
loop_
_entity_poly.entity_id
_entity_poly.type
_entity_poly.pdbx_seq_one_letter_code
_entity_poly.pdbx_strand_id
1 'polypeptide(L)'
;MISLGWRGTDSQWHHFGKAYIFLAALATPLVLSVHSVVSWDFAMAIVPGWHATIFAPYFVAGAIFSGVAMVITLVVPIRKIFGLEAYLTTKHFDAMAKLCLLTSLIVLYAYLSEFFLAWYSGEEIERTAFWNRLFGDYWWATWTMLVCNGFVPIMLWFRRIRHSIPALFVISIFINIGMWFERYVIVVTSLHHEYEPFAWGIYRPSLTEMASWWVASVGLASGSSSSLDSCRLSLSLNSRKSFLRLHGKRQGRPIDG
;
A
#
# COMPACT_ATOMS: atom_id res chain seq x y z
N MET A 1 9.14 -2.86 -33.97
CA MET A 1 7.91 -2.05 -34.10
C MET A 1 7.60 -1.30 -32.80
N ILE A 2 7.46 -1.97 -31.64
CA ILE A 2 7.13 -1.29 -30.35
C ILE A 2 8.25 -0.34 -29.85
N SER A 3 9.51 -0.56 -30.23
CA SER A 3 10.64 0.27 -29.80
C SER A 3 10.74 1.65 -30.46
N LEU A 4 9.80 2.04 -31.34
CA LEU A 4 9.73 3.35 -32.02
C LEU A 4 11.06 3.81 -32.67
N GLY A 5 11.94 2.87 -33.05
CA GLY A 5 13.25 3.19 -33.62
C GLY A 5 14.29 3.70 -32.63
N TRP A 6 14.19 3.35 -31.34
CA TRP A 6 15.18 3.72 -30.32
C TRP A 6 16.60 3.24 -30.68
N ARG A 7 17.55 4.18 -30.78
CA ARG A 7 18.96 3.91 -31.15
C ARG A 7 19.94 4.12 -29.99
N GLY A 8 19.49 4.73 -28.89
CA GLY A 8 20.29 4.97 -27.69
C GLY A 8 21.38 6.04 -27.87
N THR A 9 21.13 7.03 -28.74
CA THR A 9 22.05 8.17 -28.94
C THR A 9 22.06 9.08 -27.71
N ASP A 10 23.14 9.86 -27.53
CA ASP A 10 23.30 10.75 -26.37
C ASP A 10 22.16 11.78 -26.25
N SER A 11 21.75 12.37 -27.38
CA SER A 11 20.59 13.25 -27.44
C SER A 11 19.29 12.56 -27.00
N GLN A 12 19.05 11.30 -27.39
CA GLN A 12 17.87 10.55 -26.94
C GLN A 12 17.89 10.31 -25.42
N TRP A 13 19.05 10.03 -24.83
CA TRP A 13 19.20 9.87 -23.38
C TRP A 13 18.98 11.17 -22.61
N HIS A 14 19.45 12.31 -23.14
CA HIS A 14 19.23 13.62 -22.51
C HIS A 14 17.75 14.00 -22.49
N HIS A 15 17.05 13.82 -23.61
CA HIS A 15 15.60 14.07 -23.67
C HIS A 15 14.82 13.11 -22.78
N PHE A 16 15.19 11.82 -22.76
CA PHE A 16 14.57 10.83 -21.89
C PHE A 16 14.75 11.17 -20.40
N GLY A 17 15.95 11.57 -19.98
CA GLY A 17 16.23 11.95 -18.59
C GLY A 17 15.37 13.12 -18.12
N LYS A 18 15.25 14.17 -18.95
CA LYS A 18 14.38 15.32 -18.65
C LYS A 18 12.91 14.91 -18.60
N ALA A 19 12.43 14.20 -19.61
CA ALA A 19 11.05 13.73 -19.68
C ALA A 19 10.69 12.85 -18.48
N TYR A 20 11.59 11.95 -18.07
CA TYR A 20 11.41 11.09 -16.90
C TYR A 20 11.22 11.90 -15.61
N ILE A 21 12.04 12.93 -15.38
CA ILE A 21 11.92 13.78 -14.18
C ILE A 21 10.60 14.58 -14.22
N PHE A 22 10.21 15.13 -15.38
CA PHE A 22 8.93 15.83 -15.52
C PHE A 22 7.74 14.90 -15.25
N LEU A 23 7.73 13.70 -15.84
CA LEU A 23 6.68 12.72 -15.61
C LEU A 23 6.65 12.25 -14.15
N ALA A 24 7.80 12.05 -13.50
CA ALA A 24 7.85 11.72 -12.08
C ALA A 24 7.31 12.86 -11.20
N ALA A 25 7.63 14.11 -11.54
CA ALA A 25 7.14 15.29 -10.84
C ALA A 25 5.62 15.47 -11.01
N LEU A 26 5.04 15.11 -12.15
CA LEU A 26 3.60 15.12 -12.38
C LEU A 26 2.87 13.91 -11.77
N ALA A 27 3.51 12.74 -11.78
CA ALA A 27 2.91 11.52 -11.24
C ALA A 27 2.76 11.56 -9.72
N THR A 28 3.71 12.19 -9.00
CA THR A 28 3.66 12.28 -7.53
C THR A 28 2.38 12.97 -7.02
N PRO A 29 2.04 14.21 -7.41
CA PRO A 29 0.79 14.86 -7.00
C PRO A 29 -0.44 14.16 -7.58
N LEU A 30 -0.33 13.54 -8.76
CA LEU A 30 -1.43 12.76 -9.34
C LEU A 30 -1.83 11.59 -8.44
N VAL A 31 -0.87 10.80 -7.96
CA VAL A 31 -1.13 9.65 -7.07
C VAL A 31 -1.75 10.13 -5.75
N LEU A 32 -1.24 11.22 -5.18
CA LEU A 32 -1.81 11.80 -3.97
C LEU A 32 -3.26 12.27 -4.20
N SER A 33 -3.51 12.91 -5.34
CA SER A 33 -4.84 13.41 -5.72
C SER A 33 -5.84 12.27 -5.90
N VAL A 34 -5.51 11.23 -6.67
CA VAL A 34 -6.41 10.09 -6.92
C VAL A 34 -6.85 9.43 -5.61
N HIS A 35 -5.93 9.19 -4.68
CA HIS A 35 -6.27 8.60 -3.39
C HIS A 35 -7.04 9.56 -2.48
N SER A 36 -6.77 10.87 -2.56
CA SER A 36 -7.51 11.88 -1.81
C SER A 36 -8.95 12.03 -2.33
N VAL A 37 -9.17 12.00 -3.64
CA VAL A 37 -10.53 12.09 -4.23
C VAL A 37 -11.39 10.91 -3.80
N VAL A 38 -10.86 9.68 -3.87
CA VAL A 38 -11.58 8.48 -3.41
C VAL A 38 -11.92 8.55 -1.91
N SER A 39 -11.03 9.14 -1.10
CA SER A 39 -11.34 9.35 0.33
C SER A 39 -12.38 10.44 0.56
N TRP A 40 -12.42 11.44 -0.32
CA TRP A 40 -13.35 12.56 -0.23
C TRP A 40 -14.79 12.10 -0.50
N ASP A 41 -15.00 11.10 -1.36
CA ASP A 41 -16.31 10.48 -1.58
C ASP A 41 -16.94 9.98 -0.27
N PHE A 42 -16.13 9.48 0.67
CA PHE A 42 -16.59 9.11 2.01
C PHE A 42 -16.68 10.35 2.92
N ALA A 43 -15.66 11.21 2.92
CA ALA A 43 -15.58 12.35 3.84
C ALA A 43 -16.73 13.38 3.68
N MET A 44 -17.28 13.53 2.47
CA MET A 44 -18.42 14.43 2.21
C MET A 44 -19.78 13.84 2.60
N ALA A 45 -19.85 12.53 2.78
CA ALA A 45 -21.11 11.91 3.16
C ALA A 45 -21.48 12.32 4.58
N ILE A 46 -22.77 12.62 4.79
CA ILE A 46 -23.33 12.94 6.10
C ILE A 46 -23.69 11.61 6.79
N VAL A 47 -22.69 10.77 7.02
CA VAL A 47 -22.82 9.47 7.70
C VAL A 47 -21.92 9.50 8.93
N PRO A 48 -22.43 9.09 10.12
CA PRO A 48 -21.64 9.13 11.34
C PRO A 48 -20.41 8.22 11.21
N GLY A 49 -19.24 8.76 11.49
CA GLY A 49 -17.96 8.07 11.32
C GLY A 49 -17.31 8.22 9.94
N TRP A 50 -17.99 8.77 8.92
CA TRP A 50 -17.37 9.14 7.64
C TRP A 50 -17.04 10.62 7.54
N HIS A 51 -17.68 11.47 8.33
CA HIS A 51 -17.43 12.91 8.29
C HIS A 51 -16.16 13.32 9.07
N ALA A 52 -14.98 12.94 8.55
CA ALA A 52 -13.71 13.32 9.15
C ALA A 52 -12.72 13.89 8.11
N THR A 53 -12.12 15.04 8.44
CA THR A 53 -11.14 15.71 7.56
C THR A 53 -9.80 14.98 7.48
N ILE A 54 -9.53 14.05 8.40
CA ILE A 54 -8.29 13.26 8.42
C ILE A 54 -8.27 12.14 7.38
N PHE A 55 -9.41 11.80 6.75
CA PHE A 55 -9.47 10.68 5.81
C PHE A 55 -8.56 10.85 4.59
N ALA A 56 -8.39 12.06 4.06
CA ALA A 56 -7.53 12.29 2.90
C ALA A 56 -6.07 11.87 3.10
N PRO A 57 -5.32 12.43 4.07
CA PRO A 57 -3.93 12.00 4.31
C PRO A 57 -3.84 10.54 4.80
N TYR A 58 -4.86 10.05 5.51
CA TYR A 58 -4.91 8.68 6.01
C TYR A 58 -5.06 7.64 4.88
N PHE A 59 -5.97 7.85 3.92
CA PHE A 59 -6.16 6.95 2.78
C PHE A 59 -4.91 6.89 1.90
N VAL A 60 -4.22 8.02 1.72
CA VAL A 60 -2.93 8.10 1.02
C VAL A 60 -1.86 7.28 1.75
N ALA A 61 -1.73 7.43 3.07
CA ALA A 61 -0.77 6.66 3.87
C ALA A 61 -1.07 5.15 3.79
N GLY A 62 -2.34 4.76 3.86
CA GLY A 62 -2.79 3.38 3.68
C GLY A 62 -2.52 2.82 2.29
N ALA A 63 -2.66 3.63 1.23
CA ALA A 63 -2.34 3.22 -0.14
C ALA A 63 -0.84 2.94 -0.33
N ILE A 64 0.02 3.79 0.23
CA ILE A 64 1.47 3.56 0.21
C ILE A 64 1.80 2.29 1.02
N PHE A 65 1.20 2.13 2.19
CA PHE A 65 1.44 1.01 3.09
C PHE A 65 1.09 -0.35 2.46
N SER A 66 -0.13 -0.48 1.93
CA SER A 66 -0.59 -1.68 1.20
C SER A 66 0.21 -1.92 -0.08
N GLY A 67 0.54 -0.86 -0.84
CA GLY A 67 1.33 -0.96 -2.05
C GLY A 67 2.74 -1.53 -1.79
N VAL A 68 3.44 -1.04 -0.77
CA VAL A 68 4.77 -1.56 -0.43
C VAL A 68 4.68 -3.00 0.10
N ALA A 69 3.64 -3.34 0.88
CA ALA A 69 3.41 -4.72 1.31
C ALA A 69 3.15 -5.66 0.12
N MET A 70 2.36 -5.24 -0.87
CA MET A 70 2.14 -6.00 -2.10
C MET A 70 3.44 -6.20 -2.89
N VAL A 71 4.27 -5.16 -3.02
CA VAL A 71 5.59 -5.27 -3.67
C VAL A 71 6.47 -6.30 -2.96
N ILE A 72 6.54 -6.28 -1.62
CA ILE A 72 7.30 -7.29 -0.86
C ILE A 72 6.78 -8.70 -1.15
N THR A 73 5.46 -8.88 -1.14
CA THR A 73 4.81 -10.19 -1.37
C THR A 73 5.14 -10.76 -2.76
N LEU A 74 5.26 -9.91 -3.79
CA LEU A 74 5.61 -10.35 -5.15
C LEU A 74 7.12 -10.52 -5.36
N VAL A 75 7.93 -9.63 -4.80
CA VAL A 75 9.39 -9.63 -5.03
C VAL A 75 10.07 -10.81 -4.33
N VAL A 76 9.56 -11.28 -3.19
CA VAL A 76 10.10 -12.45 -2.47
C VAL A 76 10.11 -13.74 -3.30
N PRO A 77 8.99 -14.20 -3.91
CA PRO A 77 8.99 -15.38 -4.76
C PRO A 77 9.76 -15.17 -6.06
N ILE A 78 9.63 -14.00 -6.71
CA ILE A 78 10.38 -13.65 -7.93
C ILE A 78 11.89 -13.75 -7.70
N ARG A 79 12.37 -13.29 -6.54
CA ARG A 79 13.79 -13.40 -6.17
C ARG A 79 14.28 -14.85 -6.18
N LYS A 80 13.47 -15.79 -5.66
CA LYS A 80 13.84 -17.22 -5.61
C LYS A 80 13.72 -17.90 -6.98
N ILE A 81 12.64 -17.63 -7.72
CA ILE A 81 12.37 -18.28 -9.02
C ILE A 81 13.42 -17.87 -10.07
N PHE A 82 13.78 -16.58 -10.13
CA PHE A 82 14.71 -16.05 -11.12
C PHE A 82 16.16 -15.92 -10.62
N GLY A 83 16.46 -16.35 -9.40
CA GLY A 83 17.82 -16.29 -8.83
C GLY A 83 18.40 -14.87 -8.69
N LEU A 84 17.54 -13.85 -8.48
CA LEU A 84 17.93 -12.42 -8.50
C LEU A 84 18.55 -11.92 -7.19
N GLU A 85 19.12 -12.80 -6.37
CA GLU A 85 19.61 -12.47 -5.03
C GLU A 85 20.75 -11.45 -5.04
N ALA A 86 21.56 -11.44 -6.11
CA ALA A 86 22.66 -10.50 -6.29
C ALA A 86 22.18 -9.05 -6.52
N TYR A 87 20.97 -8.86 -7.06
CA TYR A 87 20.39 -7.54 -7.30
C TYR A 87 19.48 -7.10 -6.14
N LEU A 88 18.64 -8.02 -5.65
CA LEU A 88 17.69 -7.77 -4.56
C LEU A 88 18.34 -8.04 -3.20
N THR A 89 19.27 -7.15 -2.84
CA THR A 89 19.97 -7.22 -1.55
C THR A 89 19.04 -6.97 -0.36
N THR A 90 19.47 -7.41 0.83
CA THR A 90 18.76 -7.17 2.10
C THR A 90 18.56 -5.69 2.43
N LYS A 91 19.36 -4.79 1.85
CA LYS A 91 19.21 -3.34 2.01
C LYS A 91 17.91 -2.82 1.41
N HIS A 92 17.48 -3.36 0.26
CA HIS A 92 16.21 -2.96 -0.37
C HIS A 92 15.02 -3.37 0.51
N PHE A 93 15.04 -4.59 1.04
CA PHE A 93 14.02 -5.07 1.96
C PHE A 93 13.99 -4.29 3.27
N ASP A 94 15.15 -3.92 3.83
CA ASP A 94 15.21 -3.08 5.04
C ASP A 94 14.64 -1.67 4.78
N ALA A 95 14.92 -1.07 3.62
CA ALA A 95 14.35 0.22 3.23
C ALA A 95 12.82 0.16 3.05
N MET A 96 12.32 -0.88 2.37
CA MET A 96 10.87 -1.09 2.23
C MET A 96 10.20 -1.34 3.58
N ALA A 97 10.81 -2.14 4.46
CA ALA A 97 10.28 -2.40 5.80
C ALA A 97 10.23 -1.14 6.68
N LYS A 98 11.23 -0.26 6.59
CA LYS A 98 11.20 1.05 7.28
C LYS A 98 10.09 1.95 6.75
N LEU A 99 9.86 1.93 5.43
CA LEU A 99 8.78 2.69 4.83
C LEU A 99 7.41 2.16 5.29
N CYS A 100 7.20 0.85 5.29
CA CYS A 100 5.99 0.23 5.86
C CYS A 100 5.79 0.60 7.33
N LEU A 101 6.87 0.58 8.12
CA LEU A 101 6.81 0.96 9.53
C LEU A 101 6.39 2.43 9.70
N LEU A 102 6.99 3.34 8.94
CA LEU A 102 6.64 4.76 8.99
C LEU A 102 5.16 4.98 8.65
N THR A 103 4.68 4.39 7.56
CA THR A 103 3.28 4.57 7.14
C THR A 103 2.31 3.90 8.11
N SER A 104 2.67 2.75 8.70
CA SER A 104 1.84 2.11 9.73
C SER A 104 1.67 2.97 10.98
N LEU A 105 2.71 3.72 11.38
CA LEU A 105 2.62 4.64 12.52
C LEU A 105 1.70 5.83 12.21
N ILE A 106 1.72 6.33 10.98
CA ILE A 106 0.81 7.40 10.53
C ILE A 106 -0.64 6.89 10.54
N VAL A 107 -0.88 5.68 10.02
CA VAL A 107 -2.20 5.03 10.00
C VAL A 107 -2.69 4.76 11.44
N LEU A 108 -1.83 4.25 12.31
CA LEU A 108 -2.14 4.02 13.73
C LEU A 108 -2.47 5.32 14.46
N TYR A 109 -1.72 6.39 14.19
CA TYR A 109 -2.02 7.72 14.72
C TYR A 109 -3.40 8.20 14.28
N ALA A 110 -3.74 8.02 13.00
CA ALA A 110 -5.07 8.39 12.50
C ALA A 110 -6.18 7.61 13.22
N TYR A 111 -6.04 6.29 13.39
CA TYR A 111 -7.00 5.50 14.17
C TYR A 111 -7.17 6.03 15.60
N LEU A 112 -6.07 6.27 16.30
CA LEU A 112 -6.11 6.80 17.67
C LEU A 112 -6.78 8.18 17.71
N SER A 113 -6.51 9.03 16.72
CA SER A 113 -7.14 10.34 16.62
C SER A 113 -8.64 10.25 16.30
N GLU A 114 -9.10 9.29 15.49
CA GLU A 114 -10.53 9.04 15.24
C GLU A 114 -11.23 8.63 16.54
N PHE A 115 -10.68 7.65 17.28
CA PHE A 115 -11.24 7.23 18.56
C PHE A 115 -11.24 8.36 19.60
N PHE A 116 -10.17 9.17 19.62
CA PHE A 116 -10.07 10.33 20.51
C PHE A 116 -11.10 11.41 20.16
N LEU A 117 -11.26 11.74 18.88
CA LEU A 117 -12.24 12.72 18.43
C LEU A 117 -13.67 12.24 18.67
N ALA A 118 -13.98 10.97 18.43
CA ALA A 118 -15.30 10.41 18.74
C ALA A 118 -15.63 10.47 20.24
N TRP A 119 -14.63 10.28 21.11
CA TRP A 119 -14.78 10.45 22.55
C TRP A 119 -14.92 11.94 22.94
N TYR A 120 -14.15 12.83 22.30
CA TYR A 120 -14.12 14.27 22.60
C TYR A 120 -15.35 15.03 22.05
N SER A 121 -15.88 14.62 20.90
CA SER A 121 -17.01 15.23 20.18
C SER A 121 -18.26 15.33 21.07
N GLY A 122 -18.44 14.39 22.00
CA GLY A 122 -19.56 14.42 22.96
C GLY A 122 -20.92 14.06 22.37
N GLU A 123 -21.02 13.95 21.05
CA GLU A 123 -22.23 13.55 20.34
C GLU A 123 -22.55 12.06 20.56
N GLU A 124 -23.75 11.75 21.05
CA GLU A 124 -24.15 10.38 21.40
C GLU A 124 -24.14 9.45 20.18
N ILE A 125 -24.49 9.96 18.99
CA ILE A 125 -24.56 9.19 17.76
C ILE A 125 -23.16 8.79 17.27
N GLU A 126 -22.19 9.70 17.27
CA GLU A 126 -20.80 9.35 16.92
C GLU A 126 -20.19 8.40 17.95
N ARG A 127 -20.47 8.62 19.24
CA ARG A 127 -19.96 7.75 20.29
C ARG A 127 -20.50 6.33 20.14
N THR A 128 -21.81 6.18 19.96
CA THR A 128 -22.46 4.87 19.77
C THR A 128 -21.97 4.16 18.51
N ALA A 129 -21.77 4.87 17.40
CA ALA A 129 -21.19 4.31 16.18
C ALA A 129 -19.77 3.74 16.43
N PHE A 130 -18.90 4.46 17.15
CA PHE A 130 -17.56 3.98 17.48
C PHE A 130 -17.57 2.84 18.52
N TRP A 131 -18.49 2.85 19.48
CA TRP A 131 -18.69 1.71 20.40
C TRP A 131 -19.17 0.47 19.65
N ASN A 132 -20.09 0.62 18.71
CA ASN A 132 -20.55 -0.47 17.85
C ASN A 132 -19.41 -1.00 16.95
N ARG A 133 -18.49 -0.13 16.52
CA ARG A 133 -17.30 -0.55 15.77
C ARG A 133 -16.37 -1.45 16.60
N LEU A 134 -16.23 -1.20 17.91
CA LEU A 134 -15.34 -1.97 18.79
C LEU A 134 -15.98 -3.23 19.40
N PHE A 135 -17.27 -3.18 19.74
CA PHE A 135 -17.97 -4.24 20.49
C PHE A 135 -19.26 -4.74 19.84
N GLY A 136 -19.66 -4.16 18.71
CA GLY A 136 -20.87 -4.56 17.98
C GLY A 136 -20.66 -5.77 17.07
N ASP A 137 -21.57 -5.98 16.13
CA ASP A 137 -21.65 -7.20 15.31
C ASP A 137 -20.39 -7.47 14.45
N TYR A 138 -19.64 -6.42 14.13
CA TYR A 138 -18.40 -6.49 13.33
C TYR A 138 -17.12 -6.28 14.15
N TRP A 139 -17.16 -6.48 15.47
CA TRP A 139 -16.00 -6.32 16.35
C TRP A 139 -14.76 -7.08 15.82
N TRP A 140 -14.95 -8.31 15.36
CA TRP A 140 -13.88 -9.17 14.85
C TRP A 140 -13.13 -8.53 13.67
N ALA A 141 -13.82 -7.79 12.79
CA ALA A 141 -13.21 -7.12 11.65
C ALA A 141 -12.37 -5.91 12.12
N THR A 142 -12.89 -5.12 13.07
CA THR A 142 -12.17 -3.98 13.65
C THR A 142 -10.92 -4.42 14.41
N TRP A 143 -11.01 -5.47 15.22
CA TRP A 143 -9.85 -6.00 15.94
C TRP A 143 -8.81 -6.59 15.00
N THR A 144 -9.23 -7.29 13.94
CA THR A 144 -8.32 -7.81 12.92
C THR A 144 -7.59 -6.67 12.20
N MET A 145 -8.30 -5.60 11.83
CA MET A 145 -7.70 -4.39 11.25
C MET A 145 -6.66 -3.78 12.19
N LEU A 146 -7.01 -3.54 13.47
CA LEU A 146 -6.10 -2.94 14.45
C LEU A 146 -4.85 -3.79 14.70
N VAL A 147 -5.00 -5.11 14.78
CA VAL A 147 -3.88 -6.05 14.96
C VAL A 147 -2.98 -6.07 13.72
N CYS A 148 -3.56 -6.22 12.53
CA CYS A 148 -2.79 -6.36 11.30
C CYS A 148 -2.15 -5.05 10.81
N ASN A 149 -2.78 -3.90 11.02
CA ASN A 149 -2.24 -2.60 10.58
C ASN A 149 -1.45 -1.88 11.69
N GLY A 150 -1.77 -2.12 12.95
CA GLY A 150 -1.09 -1.50 14.10
C GLY A 150 0.01 -2.39 14.68
N PHE A 151 -0.35 -3.56 15.21
CA PHE A 151 0.58 -4.40 15.97
C PHE A 151 1.60 -5.15 15.11
N VAL A 152 1.18 -5.69 13.97
CA VAL A 152 2.07 -6.45 13.08
C VAL A 152 3.23 -5.59 12.55
N PRO A 153 3.03 -4.33 12.10
CA PRO A 153 4.13 -3.48 11.65
C PRO A 153 5.06 -2.99 12.77
N ILE A 154 4.57 -2.86 14.01
CA ILE A 154 5.44 -2.53 15.16
C ILE A 154 6.53 -3.59 15.33
N MET A 155 6.24 -4.85 14.98
CA MET A 155 7.23 -5.93 14.99
C MET A 155 8.41 -5.67 14.02
N LEU A 156 8.22 -4.85 12.98
CA LEU A 156 9.30 -4.42 12.07
C LEU A 156 10.28 -3.46 12.75
N TRP A 157 10.02 -2.96 13.96
CA TRP A 157 11.02 -2.18 14.70
C TRP A 157 12.28 -3.02 14.98
N PHE A 158 12.09 -4.31 15.26
CA PHE A 158 13.17 -5.25 15.53
C PHE A 158 13.99 -5.55 14.28
N ARG A 159 15.28 -5.22 14.34
CA ARG A 159 16.24 -5.46 13.25
C ARG A 159 16.27 -6.93 12.80
N ARG A 160 16.14 -7.87 13.74
CA ARG A 160 16.12 -9.31 13.44
C ARG A 160 15.01 -9.70 12.47
N ILE A 161 13.85 -9.06 12.58
CA ILE A 161 12.64 -9.36 11.81
C ILE A 161 12.71 -8.69 10.43
N ARG A 162 13.26 -7.48 10.36
CA ARG A 162 13.49 -6.78 9.08
C ARG A 162 14.51 -7.46 8.17
N HIS A 163 15.48 -8.16 8.73
CA HIS A 163 16.47 -8.88 7.92
C HIS A 163 16.01 -10.30 7.52
N SER A 164 14.95 -10.83 8.12
CA SER A 164 14.41 -12.14 7.76
C SER A 164 13.37 -12.04 6.64
N ILE A 165 13.78 -12.48 5.45
CA ILE A 165 12.92 -12.58 4.25
C ILE A 165 11.61 -13.34 4.51
N PRO A 166 11.58 -14.52 5.16
CA PRO A 166 10.32 -15.23 5.39
C PRO A 166 9.38 -14.47 6.34
N ALA A 167 9.92 -13.77 7.36
CA ALA A 167 9.08 -12.98 8.25
C ALA A 167 8.48 -11.77 7.52
N LEU A 168 9.26 -11.09 6.68
CA LEU A 168 8.75 -9.98 5.86
C LEU A 168 7.62 -10.42 4.92
N PHE A 169 7.73 -11.62 4.35
CA PHE A 169 6.68 -12.17 3.48
C PHE A 169 5.38 -12.47 4.24
N VAL A 170 5.49 -13.05 5.42
CA VAL A 170 4.31 -13.33 6.27
C VAL A 170 3.68 -12.02 6.73
N ILE A 171 4.50 -11.05 7.19
CA ILE A 171 4.05 -9.73 7.62
C ILE A 171 3.34 -8.99 6.47
N SER A 172 3.87 -9.04 5.25
CA SER A 172 3.25 -8.35 4.12
C SER A 172 1.89 -8.91 3.73
N ILE A 173 1.67 -10.22 3.90
CA ILE A 173 0.34 -10.84 3.72
C ILE A 173 -0.65 -10.32 4.78
N PHE A 174 -0.24 -10.32 6.05
CA PHE A 174 -1.09 -9.79 7.12
C PHE A 174 -1.45 -8.32 6.91
N ILE A 175 -0.50 -7.50 6.44
CA ILE A 175 -0.76 -6.09 6.12
C ILE A 175 -1.82 -5.97 5.01
N ASN A 176 -1.70 -6.74 3.93
CA ASN A 176 -2.69 -6.66 2.84
C ASN A 176 -4.09 -7.08 3.30
N ILE A 177 -4.18 -8.11 4.15
CA ILE A 177 -5.44 -8.54 4.76
C ILE A 177 -5.99 -7.45 5.68
N GLY A 178 -5.15 -6.85 6.54
CA GLY A 178 -5.53 -5.77 7.44
C GLY A 178 -6.05 -4.54 6.70
N MET A 179 -5.38 -4.14 5.61
CA MET A 179 -5.80 -3.02 4.76
C MET A 179 -7.11 -3.29 4.00
N TRP A 180 -7.40 -4.55 3.67
CA TRP A 180 -8.71 -4.90 3.12
C TRP A 180 -9.80 -4.77 4.20
N PHE A 181 -9.56 -5.30 5.40
CA PHE A 181 -10.47 -5.13 6.53
C PHE A 181 -10.67 -3.68 6.93
N GLU A 182 -9.66 -2.84 6.78
CA GLU A 182 -9.81 -1.40 6.99
C GLU A 182 -10.91 -0.80 6.12
N ARG A 183 -10.88 -1.08 4.82
CA ARG A 183 -11.90 -0.58 3.88
C ARG A 183 -13.27 -1.21 4.17
N TYR A 184 -13.30 -2.49 4.51
CA TYR A 184 -14.54 -3.16 4.91
C TYR A 184 -15.16 -2.52 6.16
N VAL A 185 -14.35 -2.26 7.18
CA VAL A 185 -14.82 -1.68 8.45
C VAL A 185 -15.33 -0.26 8.22
N ILE A 186 -14.60 0.58 7.49
CA ILE A 186 -15.06 1.94 7.19
C ILE A 186 -16.41 1.88 6.48
N VAL A 187 -16.58 1.06 5.44
CA VAL A 187 -17.83 1.05 4.67
C VAL A 187 -18.98 0.39 5.42
N VAL A 188 -18.81 -0.86 5.86
CA VAL A 188 -19.91 -1.69 6.36
C VAL A 188 -20.33 -1.31 7.77
N THR A 189 -19.37 -1.01 8.66
CA THR A 189 -19.73 -0.74 10.07
C THR A 189 -20.40 0.61 10.27
N SER A 190 -20.09 1.60 9.42
CA SER A 190 -20.72 2.91 9.44
C SER A 190 -22.12 2.90 8.81
N LEU A 191 -22.35 2.12 7.74
CA LEU A 191 -23.68 1.98 7.11
C LEU A 191 -24.65 1.11 7.92
N HIS A 192 -24.13 0.19 8.75
CA HIS A 192 -24.97 -0.69 9.55
C HIS A 192 -25.73 0.05 10.66
N HIS A 193 -25.14 1.10 11.22
CA HIS A 193 -25.72 1.92 12.30
C HIS A 193 -25.69 3.39 11.89
N GLU A 194 -26.71 3.78 11.11
CA GLU A 194 -26.95 5.18 10.74
C GLU A 194 -27.81 5.92 11.78
N TYR A 195 -28.08 7.20 11.52
CA TYR A 195 -28.89 8.09 12.35
C TYR A 195 -30.27 7.49 12.70
N GLU A 196 -30.90 6.79 11.75
CA GLU A 196 -32.25 6.25 11.92
C GLU A 196 -32.24 4.76 12.33
N PRO A 197 -32.81 4.39 13.49
CA PRO A 197 -32.82 3.01 13.98
C PRO A 197 -33.52 2.00 13.08
N PHE A 198 -34.47 2.45 12.24
CA PHE A 198 -35.19 1.58 11.31
C PHE A 198 -34.32 1.11 10.13
N ALA A 199 -33.26 1.84 9.79
CA ALA A 199 -32.37 1.52 8.67
C ALA A 199 -31.26 0.52 9.05
N TRP A 200 -31.19 0.10 10.32
CA TRP A 200 -30.14 -0.81 10.78
C TRP A 200 -30.30 -2.20 10.17
N GLY A 201 -29.23 -2.71 9.56
CA GLY A 201 -29.28 -3.98 8.84
C GLY A 201 -27.94 -4.65 8.72
N ILE A 202 -27.91 -5.96 8.97
CA ILE A 202 -26.70 -6.79 8.91
C ILE A 202 -26.34 -7.09 7.46
N TYR A 203 -25.18 -6.61 7.02
CA TYR A 203 -24.61 -6.99 5.73
C TYR A 203 -23.97 -8.37 5.82
N ARG A 204 -24.49 -9.31 5.02
CA ARG A 204 -23.89 -10.64 4.81
C ARG A 204 -23.49 -10.77 3.35
N PRO A 205 -22.19 -10.84 3.03
CA PRO A 205 -21.75 -10.93 1.65
C PRO A 205 -22.25 -12.23 1.03
N SER A 206 -22.85 -12.12 -0.15
CA SER A 206 -23.27 -13.24 -0.98
C SER A 206 -22.05 -13.94 -1.59
N LEU A 207 -22.19 -15.23 -1.93
CA LEU A 207 -21.12 -15.99 -2.58
C LEU A 207 -20.67 -15.34 -3.89
N THR A 208 -21.58 -14.67 -4.61
CA THR A 208 -21.30 -13.94 -5.84
C THR A 208 -20.44 -12.69 -5.61
N GLU A 209 -20.64 -11.98 -4.49
CA GLU A 209 -19.79 -10.84 -4.10
C GLU A 209 -18.42 -11.30 -3.62
N MET A 210 -18.37 -12.37 -2.84
CA MET A 210 -17.09 -12.96 -2.41
C MET A 210 -16.28 -13.47 -3.61
N ALA A 211 -16.95 -14.11 -4.57
CA ALA A 211 -16.31 -14.59 -5.79
C ALA A 211 -15.82 -13.43 -6.66
N SER A 212 -16.60 -12.35 -6.80
CA SER A 212 -16.17 -11.18 -7.59
C SER A 212 -14.98 -10.48 -6.94
N TRP A 213 -14.93 -10.37 -5.61
CA TRP A 213 -13.77 -9.82 -4.88
C TRP A 213 -12.52 -10.69 -5.05
N TRP A 214 -12.67 -12.01 -4.97
CA TRP A 214 -11.57 -12.95 -5.18
C TRP A 214 -11.04 -12.90 -6.61
N VAL A 215 -11.93 -12.91 -7.60
CA VAL A 215 -11.58 -12.87 -9.02
C VAL A 215 -10.96 -11.53 -9.40
N ALA A 216 -11.47 -10.41 -8.88
CA ALA A 216 -10.87 -9.09 -9.13
C ALA A 216 -9.47 -9.00 -8.52
N SER A 217 -9.29 -9.47 -7.29
CA SER A 217 -8.01 -9.39 -6.57
C SER A 217 -6.95 -10.30 -7.17
N VAL A 218 -7.29 -11.57 -7.41
CA VAL A 218 -6.34 -12.58 -7.91
C VAL A 218 -6.20 -12.52 -9.42
N GLY A 219 -7.29 -12.30 -10.16
CA GLY A 219 -7.30 -12.24 -11.61
C GLY A 219 -6.50 -11.06 -12.16
N LEU A 220 -6.65 -9.85 -11.61
CA LEU A 220 -5.83 -8.71 -12.02
C LEU A 220 -4.38 -8.84 -11.57
N ALA A 221 -4.12 -9.31 -10.35
CA ALA A 221 -2.75 -9.43 -9.85
C ALA A 221 -1.95 -10.49 -10.62
N SER A 222 -2.56 -11.64 -10.95
CA SER A 222 -1.91 -12.72 -11.72
C SER A 222 -1.82 -12.40 -13.22
N GLY A 223 -2.86 -11.80 -13.81
CA GLY A 223 -2.85 -11.41 -15.23
C GLY A 223 -1.88 -10.27 -15.54
N SER A 224 -1.77 -9.28 -14.64
CA SER A 224 -0.81 -8.18 -14.80
C SER A 224 0.63 -8.62 -14.52
N SER A 225 0.88 -9.45 -13.50
CA SER A 225 2.23 -9.94 -13.20
C SER A 225 2.78 -10.83 -14.31
N SER A 226 2.01 -11.80 -14.80
CA SER A 226 2.44 -12.70 -15.88
C SER A 226 2.72 -11.98 -17.21
N SER A 227 1.90 -10.98 -17.56
CA SER A 227 2.13 -10.15 -18.76
C SER A 227 3.32 -9.20 -18.58
N LEU A 228 3.52 -8.63 -17.39
CA LEU A 228 4.66 -7.76 -17.09
C LEU A 228 5.98 -8.53 -16.98
N ASP A 229 5.99 -9.76 -16.47
CA ASP A 229 7.18 -10.60 -16.35
C ASP A 229 7.74 -10.99 -17.73
N SER A 230 6.85 -11.26 -18.69
CA SER A 230 7.21 -11.49 -20.09
C SER A 230 7.84 -10.25 -20.74
N CYS A 231 7.34 -9.05 -20.42
CA CYS A 231 7.89 -7.78 -20.93
C CYS A 231 9.19 -7.35 -20.21
N ARG A 232 9.33 -7.66 -18.91
CA ARG A 232 10.47 -7.21 -18.07
C ARG A 232 11.77 -7.96 -18.34
N LEU A 233 11.72 -9.19 -18.85
CA LEU A 233 12.94 -9.92 -19.24
C LEU A 233 13.78 -9.13 -20.27
N SER A 234 13.12 -8.34 -21.13
CA SER A 234 13.76 -7.47 -22.13
C SER A 234 14.32 -6.16 -21.53
N LEU A 235 13.61 -5.54 -20.58
CA LEU A 235 14.02 -4.27 -19.94
C LEU A 235 15.15 -4.44 -18.90
N SER A 236 15.18 -5.59 -18.21
CA SER A 236 16.25 -5.96 -17.25
C SER A 236 17.64 -5.86 -17.86
N LEU A 237 17.80 -6.23 -19.14
CA LEU A 237 19.07 -6.19 -19.86
C LEU A 237 19.62 -4.77 -20.07
N ASN A 238 18.75 -3.77 -20.21
CA ASN A 238 19.17 -2.39 -20.48
C ASN A 238 19.53 -1.64 -19.18
N SER A 239 18.76 -1.87 -18.11
CA SER A 239 19.11 -1.37 -16.77
C SER A 239 20.41 -2.00 -16.24
N ARG A 240 20.67 -3.28 -16.57
CA ARG A 240 21.94 -3.98 -16.31
C ARG A 240 23.15 -3.21 -16.84
N LYS A 241 23.09 -2.72 -18.08
CA LYS A 241 24.20 -1.98 -18.73
C LYS A 241 24.40 -0.60 -18.12
N SER A 242 23.32 0.09 -17.78
CA SER A 242 23.38 1.42 -17.16
C SER A 242 23.89 1.39 -15.72
N PHE A 243 23.46 0.41 -14.92
CA PHE A 243 23.94 0.21 -13.55
C PHE A 243 25.41 -0.21 -13.49
N LEU A 244 25.84 -1.14 -14.36
CA LEU A 244 27.25 -1.54 -14.48
C LEU A 244 28.14 -0.39 -14.98
N ARG A 245 27.65 0.51 -15.84
CA ARG A 245 28.39 1.73 -16.25
C ARG A 245 28.61 2.72 -15.10
N LEU A 246 27.63 2.86 -14.19
CA LEU A 246 27.73 3.77 -13.05
C LEU A 246 28.67 3.22 -11.96
N HIS A 247 28.66 1.90 -11.73
CA HIS A 247 29.59 1.26 -10.79
C HIS A 247 31.01 1.09 -11.36
N GLY A 248 31.15 0.80 -12.65
CA GLY A 248 32.45 0.73 -13.32
C GLY A 248 33.21 2.07 -13.35
N LYS A 249 32.49 3.20 -13.39
CA LYS A 249 33.11 4.54 -13.27
C LYS A 249 33.58 4.89 -11.84
N ARG A 250 33.11 4.19 -10.80
CA ARG A 250 33.55 4.44 -9.40
C ARG A 250 34.82 3.68 -9.00
N GLN A 251 35.16 2.58 -9.68
CA GLN A 251 36.36 1.79 -9.40
C GLN A 251 37.61 2.21 -10.20
N GLY A 252 37.49 3.19 -11.11
CA GLY A 252 38.59 3.65 -11.98
C GLY A 252 39.23 4.99 -11.61
N ARG A 253 39.06 5.51 -10.39
CA ARG A 253 39.82 6.68 -9.92
C ARG A 253 41.01 6.21 -9.08
N PRO A 254 42.27 6.26 -9.58
CA PRO A 254 43.43 6.13 -8.72
C PRO A 254 43.42 7.30 -7.73
N ILE A 255 43.65 6.97 -6.46
CA ILE A 255 43.86 7.95 -5.40
C ILE A 255 45.35 8.27 -5.47
N ASP A 256 45.73 9.17 -6.39
CA ASP A 256 47.07 9.75 -6.42
C ASP A 256 46.97 11.21 -5.95
N GLY A 257 47.70 11.50 -4.87
CA GLY A 257 47.78 12.77 -4.16
C GLY A 257 48.38 12.55 -2.79
#